data_AF-A0A847R2E1-F1
#
_entry.id   AF-A0A847R2E1-F1
#
_cell.length_a   1.000
_cell.length_b   1.000
_cell.length_c   1.000
_cell.angle_alpha   90.00
_cell.angle_beta   90.00
_cell.angle_gamma   90.00
#
_symmetry.space_group_name_H-M   'P 1'
#
loop_
_entity.id
_entity.type
_entity.pdbx_description
1 polymer ?
#
loop_
_entity_poly.entity_id
_entity_poly.type
_entity_poly.pdbx_seq_one_letter_code
_entity_poly.pdbx_strand_id
1 'polypeptide(L)'
;MKHISTERLSIYEKHLKVKRQEVLAAYNWNKALCGALFPAIQCLEITLRNAIDRAIQENPPSGSKGLYSTRTDWILSLPTYMGNKKISNHDRYSKSPRKHQTVDSSGYVLSKNGTREIVKRIWEEKKVLDATSKLKKAGKSPTPDAVISVMDFGFWTNLLSSKYEDAKAFSLLWPNQLAQIFPNAPSGTSREDIENEFIKVRELRNRLTHHEAIWKFFYDDLKGKPDYSNPVYGSNASCSLLLKHYEGILELIRWMSIERLDGFIKHESDLRFRSLCSLNGLHSFIAPEKISQTIHTGKGGWGIRKLLKKLDKGETIRIVNKAGSICTMSNDFHRRQTVDDRGILDNTISDMLKTGLSSFRSKRPDDKTIYEAFKTSSLNQMKEVGDRVVSWNNYCAEVLEDKDGVVTLKVIGRYVTNEDGNVIRNNMDGIKSTGLKSLSMTVKDLSINWYQTDY
;
A
#
# COMPACT_ATOMS: atom_id res chain seq x y z
N MET A 1 -10.07 22.74 -17.40
CA MET A 1 -10.29 21.36 -16.92
C MET A 1 -11.23 20.60 -17.88
N LYS A 2 -10.79 20.29 -19.11
CA LYS A 2 -11.66 19.57 -20.09
C LYS A 2 -11.69 18.05 -19.89
N HIS A 3 -10.75 17.51 -19.10
CA HIS A 3 -10.51 16.05 -18.98
C HIS A 3 -10.89 15.46 -17.61
N ILE A 4 -11.44 16.27 -16.69
CA ILE A 4 -12.05 15.79 -15.45
C ILE A 4 -13.48 16.30 -15.44
N SER A 5 -14.44 15.40 -15.28
CA SER A 5 -15.85 15.77 -15.33
C SER A 5 -16.24 16.69 -14.19
N THR A 6 -17.15 17.62 -14.46
CA THR A 6 -17.66 18.57 -13.46
C THR A 6 -18.33 17.84 -12.31
N GLU A 7 -19.04 16.74 -12.60
CA GLU A 7 -19.72 15.90 -11.63
C GLU A 7 -18.72 15.34 -10.61
N ARG A 8 -17.56 14.86 -11.08
CA ARG A 8 -16.50 14.27 -10.25
C ARG A 8 -15.83 15.29 -9.34
N LEU A 9 -15.75 16.56 -9.75
CA LEU A 9 -15.20 17.63 -8.92
C LEU A 9 -16.25 18.26 -7.99
N SER A 10 -17.52 18.32 -8.42
CA SER A 10 -18.60 18.98 -7.66
C SER A 10 -18.85 18.37 -6.28
N ILE A 11 -18.54 17.09 -6.09
CA ILE A 11 -18.70 16.41 -4.80
C ILE A 11 -17.79 16.99 -3.71
N TYR A 12 -16.63 17.54 -4.08
CA TYR A 12 -15.71 18.14 -3.11
C TYR A 12 -16.31 19.43 -2.55
N GLU A 13 -16.88 20.29 -3.39
CA GLU A 13 -17.59 21.50 -2.94
C GLU A 13 -18.84 21.13 -2.13
N LYS A 14 -19.67 20.24 -2.67
CA LYS A 14 -20.98 19.92 -2.09
C LYS A 14 -20.86 19.16 -0.77
N HIS A 15 -20.02 18.12 -0.72
CA HIS A 15 -19.95 17.18 0.40
C HIS A 15 -18.83 17.56 1.36
N LEU A 16 -17.61 17.82 0.87
CA LEU A 16 -16.45 18.16 1.72
C LEU A 16 -16.44 19.63 2.18
N LYS A 17 -17.30 20.48 1.58
CA LYS A 17 -17.43 21.93 1.87
C LYS A 17 -16.13 22.72 1.64
N VAL A 18 -15.29 22.28 0.70
CA VAL A 18 -14.11 23.04 0.27
C VAL A 18 -14.50 24.15 -0.71
N LYS A 19 -13.70 25.21 -0.77
CA LYS A 19 -13.97 26.32 -1.71
C LYS A 19 -13.71 25.88 -3.15
N ARG A 20 -14.35 26.53 -4.11
CA ARG A 20 -14.21 26.22 -5.55
C ARG A 20 -12.77 26.19 -6.04
N GLN A 21 -11.94 27.12 -5.57
CA GLN A 21 -10.51 27.17 -5.90
C GLN A 21 -9.67 26.05 -5.25
N GLU A 22 -10.17 25.42 -4.19
CA GLU A 22 -9.49 24.36 -3.42
C GLU A 22 -9.81 22.96 -3.95
N VAL A 23 -10.84 22.81 -4.79
CA VAL A 23 -11.37 21.52 -5.26
C VAL A 23 -10.31 20.62 -5.89
N LEU A 24 -9.45 21.18 -6.75
CA LEU A 24 -8.41 20.39 -7.41
C LEU A 24 -7.34 19.90 -6.42
N ALA A 25 -7.02 20.71 -5.41
CA ALA A 25 -6.11 20.33 -4.34
C ALA A 25 -6.73 19.24 -3.44
N ALA A 26 -8.02 19.36 -3.10
CA ALA A 26 -8.76 18.33 -2.37
C ALA A 26 -8.87 17.01 -3.17
N TYR A 27 -9.01 17.10 -4.49
CA TYR A 27 -8.98 15.93 -5.38
C TYR A 27 -7.62 15.21 -5.34
N ASN A 28 -6.51 15.96 -5.30
CA ASN A 28 -5.17 15.37 -5.12
C ASN A 28 -4.96 14.79 -3.72
N TRP A 29 -5.52 15.41 -2.68
CA TRP A 29 -5.57 14.82 -1.33
C TRP A 29 -6.28 13.46 -1.33
N ASN A 30 -7.41 13.32 -2.03
CA ASN A 30 -8.08 12.02 -2.17
C ASN A 30 -7.20 10.97 -2.86
N LYS A 31 -6.42 11.35 -3.89
CA LYS A 31 -5.46 10.43 -4.52
C LYS A 31 -4.37 10.00 -3.54
N ALA A 32 -3.85 10.92 -2.74
CA ALA A 32 -2.88 10.61 -1.70
C ALA A 32 -3.46 9.64 -0.66
N LEU A 33 -4.71 9.85 -0.22
CA LEU A 33 -5.42 8.92 0.66
C LEU A 33 -5.59 7.53 0.03
N CYS A 34 -5.96 7.46 -1.26
CA CYS A 34 -6.09 6.19 -1.97
C CYS A 34 -4.76 5.42 -1.98
N GLY A 35 -3.65 6.11 -2.28
CA GLY A 35 -2.32 5.49 -2.24
C GLY A 35 -1.92 5.02 -0.84
N ALA A 36 -2.28 5.79 0.19
CA ALA A 36 -1.97 5.45 1.59
C ALA A 36 -2.85 4.33 2.17
N LEU A 37 -4.04 4.09 1.61
CA LEU A 37 -4.93 2.99 2.03
C LEU A 37 -4.45 1.63 1.54
N PHE A 38 -3.75 1.61 0.40
CA PHE A 38 -3.41 0.39 -0.32
C PHE A 38 -2.56 -0.61 0.49
N PRO A 39 -1.56 -0.20 1.29
CA PRO A 39 -0.78 -1.12 2.12
C PRO A 39 -1.64 -1.94 3.09
N ALA A 40 -2.64 -1.34 3.73
CA ALA A 40 -3.54 -2.04 4.65
C ALA A 40 -4.42 -3.06 3.91
N ILE A 41 -4.95 -2.70 2.74
CA ILE A 41 -5.73 -3.61 1.89
C ILE A 41 -4.88 -4.80 1.44
N GLN A 42 -3.65 -4.56 0.97
CA GLN A 42 -2.72 -5.62 0.57
C GLN A 42 -2.39 -6.55 1.74
N CYS A 43 -2.15 -5.98 2.92
CA CYS A 43 -1.90 -6.76 4.13
C CYS A 43 -3.11 -7.66 4.46
N LEU A 44 -4.32 -7.10 4.44
CA LEU A 44 -5.56 -7.86 4.65
C LEU A 44 -5.76 -8.98 3.62
N GLU A 45 -5.60 -8.67 2.33
CA GLU A 45 -5.82 -9.62 1.24
C GLU A 45 -4.87 -10.82 1.31
N ILE A 46 -3.57 -10.56 1.52
CA ILE A 46 -2.57 -11.62 1.66
C ILE A 46 -2.85 -12.45 2.91
N THR A 47 -3.23 -11.81 4.02
CA THR A 47 -3.55 -12.51 5.28
C THR A 47 -4.75 -13.42 5.10
N LEU A 48 -5.85 -12.92 4.52
CA LEU A 48 -7.06 -13.72 4.27
C LEU A 48 -6.77 -14.90 3.34
N ARG A 49 -6.09 -14.65 2.22
CA ARG A 49 -5.73 -15.69 1.25
C ARG A 49 -4.96 -16.82 1.93
N ASN A 50 -3.88 -16.45 2.62
CA ASN A 50 -2.99 -17.43 3.23
C ASN A 50 -3.67 -18.14 4.40
N ALA A 51 -4.53 -17.46 5.16
CA ALA A 51 -5.31 -18.07 6.23
C ALA A 51 -6.30 -19.11 5.69
N ILE A 52 -7.05 -18.80 4.62
CA ILE A 52 -7.94 -19.76 3.96
C ILE A 52 -7.16 -20.97 3.44
N ASP A 53 -6.08 -20.71 2.70
CA ASP A 53 -5.27 -21.76 2.09
C ASP A 53 -4.70 -22.72 3.15
N ARG A 54 -4.06 -22.16 4.19
CA ARG A 54 -3.50 -22.93 5.30
C ARG A 54 -4.58 -23.71 6.07
N ALA A 55 -5.72 -23.09 6.35
CA ALA A 55 -6.80 -23.73 7.08
C ALA A 55 -7.42 -24.92 6.33
N ILE A 56 -7.50 -24.86 5.00
CA ILE A 56 -7.94 -26.00 4.17
C ILE A 56 -6.92 -27.13 4.19
N GLN A 57 -5.63 -26.80 4.10
CA GLN A 57 -4.54 -27.79 4.01
C GLN A 57 -4.24 -28.47 5.35
N GLU A 58 -4.21 -27.71 6.44
CA GLU A 58 -3.83 -28.23 7.77
C GLU A 58 -5.03 -28.79 8.55
N ASN A 59 -6.22 -28.20 8.37
CA ASN A 59 -7.42 -28.53 9.14
C ASN A 59 -8.65 -28.77 8.25
N PRO A 60 -8.58 -29.68 7.26
CA PRO A 60 -9.64 -29.85 6.26
C PRO A 60 -11.02 -30.15 6.89
N PRO A 61 -12.13 -29.66 6.29
CA PRO A 61 -13.47 -30.00 6.76
C PRO A 61 -13.67 -31.51 6.80
N SER A 62 -14.21 -32.04 7.90
CA SER A 62 -14.29 -33.50 8.13
C SER A 62 -15.13 -34.22 7.06
N GLY A 63 -16.17 -33.56 6.54
CA GLY A 63 -17.02 -34.09 5.47
C GLY A 63 -16.48 -33.90 4.06
N SER A 64 -15.29 -33.32 3.86
CA SER A 64 -14.74 -33.04 2.53
C SER A 64 -14.14 -34.27 1.82
N LYS A 65 -13.89 -35.35 2.58
CA LYS A 65 -13.17 -36.54 2.10
C LYS A 65 -13.86 -37.15 0.86
N GLY A 66 -13.14 -37.17 -0.26
CA GLY A 66 -13.63 -37.73 -1.53
C GLY A 66 -14.50 -36.79 -2.37
N LEU A 67 -14.76 -35.56 -1.91
CA LEU A 67 -15.59 -34.59 -2.64
C LEU A 67 -14.76 -33.61 -3.45
N TYR A 68 -13.68 -33.10 -2.85
CA TYR A 68 -12.67 -32.25 -3.49
C TYR A 68 -11.32 -32.45 -2.79
N SER A 69 -10.23 -32.01 -3.41
CA SER A 69 -8.92 -32.08 -2.78
C SER A 69 -8.80 -31.00 -1.71
N THR A 70 -8.24 -31.35 -0.56
CA THR A 70 -7.89 -30.38 0.49
C THR A 70 -6.38 -30.18 0.59
N ARG A 71 -5.62 -30.63 -0.41
CA ARG A 71 -4.17 -30.42 -0.52
C ARG A 71 -3.90 -29.21 -1.41
N THR A 72 -2.67 -29.09 -1.91
CA THR A 72 -2.23 -27.97 -2.77
C THR A 72 -3.18 -27.62 -3.92
N ASP A 73 -3.92 -28.59 -4.48
CA ASP A 73 -4.83 -28.40 -5.62
C ASP A 73 -6.30 -28.09 -5.24
N TRP A 74 -6.60 -27.78 -3.97
CA TRP A 74 -7.95 -27.45 -3.52
C TRP A 74 -8.58 -26.32 -4.33
N ILE A 75 -7.78 -25.33 -4.73
CA ILE A 75 -8.22 -24.16 -5.51
C ILE A 75 -8.79 -24.55 -6.88
N LEU A 76 -8.36 -25.69 -7.43
CA LEU A 76 -8.84 -26.22 -8.71
C LEU A 76 -10.05 -27.15 -8.53
N SER A 77 -10.07 -27.90 -7.42
CA SER A 77 -11.08 -28.95 -7.18
C SER A 77 -12.33 -28.45 -6.46
N LEU A 78 -12.22 -27.58 -5.45
CA LEU A 78 -13.37 -27.06 -4.69
C LEU A 78 -14.36 -26.27 -5.59
N PRO A 79 -13.92 -25.31 -6.44
CA PRO A 79 -14.84 -24.64 -7.35
C PRO A 79 -15.52 -25.60 -8.34
N THR A 80 -14.81 -26.63 -8.79
CA THR A 80 -15.35 -27.67 -9.68
C THR A 80 -16.44 -28.49 -8.98
N TYR A 81 -16.19 -28.91 -7.74
CA TYR A 81 -17.18 -29.58 -6.89
C TYR A 81 -18.42 -28.71 -6.68
N MET A 82 -18.23 -27.43 -6.36
CA MET A 82 -19.33 -26.48 -6.20
C MET A 82 -20.13 -26.28 -7.50
N GLY A 83 -19.44 -26.29 -8.65
CA GLY A 83 -20.09 -26.26 -9.96
C GLY A 83 -20.96 -27.48 -10.21
N ASN A 84 -20.48 -28.68 -9.85
CA ASN A 84 -21.24 -29.93 -9.95
C ASN A 84 -22.45 -29.95 -9.00
N LYS A 85 -22.33 -29.36 -7.81
CA LYS A 85 -23.41 -29.27 -6.82
C LYS A 85 -24.49 -28.28 -7.22
N LYS A 86 -24.15 -27.18 -7.89
CA LYS A 86 -25.06 -26.06 -8.18
C LYS A 86 -25.69 -26.06 -9.56
N ILE A 87 -25.01 -26.62 -10.55
CA ILE A 87 -25.49 -26.63 -11.93
C ILE A 87 -25.94 -28.05 -12.25
N SER A 88 -27.18 -28.20 -12.73
CA SER A 88 -27.69 -29.51 -13.17
C SER A 88 -26.81 -30.10 -14.27
N ASN A 89 -26.74 -31.43 -14.36
CA ASN A 89 -25.93 -32.10 -15.38
C ASN A 89 -26.32 -31.69 -16.81
N HIS A 90 -27.62 -31.47 -17.07
CA HIS A 90 -28.12 -31.05 -18.38
C HIS A 90 -27.60 -29.68 -18.80
N ASP A 91 -27.49 -28.74 -17.86
CA ASP A 91 -26.99 -27.39 -18.13
C ASP A 91 -25.45 -27.33 -18.13
N ARG A 92 -24.81 -28.17 -17.31
CA ARG A 92 -23.37 -28.12 -17.09
C ARG A 92 -22.59 -28.76 -18.23
N TYR A 93 -23.10 -29.84 -18.80
CA TYR A 93 -22.39 -30.67 -19.76
C TYR A 93 -23.05 -30.69 -21.14
N SER A 94 -22.24 -30.77 -22.20
CA SER A 94 -22.76 -30.86 -23.57
C SER A 94 -23.37 -32.23 -23.86
N LYS A 95 -24.53 -32.25 -24.54
CA LYS A 95 -25.09 -33.42 -25.24
C LYS A 95 -25.05 -33.28 -26.76
N SER A 96 -24.34 -32.28 -27.28
CA SER A 96 -24.25 -31.99 -28.72
C SER A 96 -22.84 -32.32 -29.21
N PRO A 97 -22.55 -33.59 -29.58
CA PRO A 97 -21.23 -33.98 -30.04
C PRO A 97 -20.90 -33.38 -31.40
N ARG A 98 -19.65 -32.94 -31.56
CA ARG A 98 -19.07 -32.62 -32.87
C ARG A 98 -18.58 -33.91 -33.55
N LYS A 99 -18.31 -33.83 -34.85
CA LYS A 99 -17.76 -34.95 -35.64
C LYS A 99 -16.49 -35.50 -34.96
N HIS A 100 -16.47 -36.80 -34.69
CA HIS A 100 -15.40 -37.55 -34.00
C HIS A 100 -15.24 -37.34 -32.47
N GLN A 101 -16.20 -36.73 -31.78
CA GLN A 101 -16.21 -36.74 -30.30
C GLN A 101 -16.90 -37.99 -29.75
N THR A 102 -16.33 -38.55 -28.68
CA THR A 102 -16.92 -39.66 -27.93
C THR A 102 -17.98 -39.15 -26.96
N VAL A 103 -18.98 -39.99 -26.68
CA VAL A 103 -20.03 -39.72 -25.69
C VAL A 103 -20.07 -40.84 -24.66
N ASP A 104 -20.57 -40.54 -23.46
CA ASP A 104 -20.82 -41.56 -22.44
C ASP A 104 -22.16 -42.29 -22.68
N SER A 105 -22.46 -43.28 -21.82
CA SER A 105 -23.71 -44.04 -21.85
C SER A 105 -24.98 -43.20 -21.68
N SER A 106 -24.85 -41.99 -21.14
CA SER A 106 -25.95 -41.03 -20.93
C SER A 106 -26.05 -39.97 -22.05
N GLY A 107 -25.21 -40.09 -23.09
CA GLY A 107 -25.16 -39.21 -24.25
C GLY A 107 -24.42 -37.90 -24.04
N TYR A 108 -23.64 -37.75 -22.95
CA TYR A 108 -22.83 -36.55 -22.72
C TYR A 108 -21.50 -36.64 -23.45
N VAL A 109 -21.10 -35.53 -24.08
CA VAL A 109 -19.83 -35.40 -24.80
C VAL A 109 -18.66 -35.53 -23.83
N LEU A 110 -17.64 -36.30 -24.21
CA LEU A 110 -16.42 -36.50 -23.45
C LEU A 110 -15.28 -35.63 -24.00
N SER A 111 -14.49 -35.07 -23.09
CA SER A 111 -13.22 -34.42 -23.37
C SER A 111 -12.13 -35.44 -23.68
N LYS A 112 -10.96 -34.97 -24.14
CA LYS A 112 -9.78 -35.83 -24.40
C LYS A 112 -9.36 -36.66 -23.19
N ASN A 113 -9.74 -36.23 -22.00
CA ASN A 113 -9.37 -36.78 -20.72
C ASN A 113 -10.39 -37.84 -20.24
N GLY A 114 -11.41 -38.14 -21.05
CA GLY A 114 -12.49 -39.07 -20.70
C GLY A 114 -13.55 -38.50 -19.75
N THR A 115 -13.44 -37.23 -19.35
CA THR A 115 -14.43 -36.55 -18.49
C THR A 115 -15.45 -35.79 -19.32
N ARG A 116 -16.69 -35.67 -18.83
CA ARG A 116 -17.76 -34.90 -19.52
C ARG A 116 -17.31 -33.46 -19.81
N GLU A 117 -17.55 -33.00 -21.03
CA GLU A 117 -17.20 -31.65 -21.47
C GLU A 117 -18.11 -30.61 -20.79
N ILE A 118 -17.50 -29.74 -19.97
CA ILE A 118 -18.21 -28.69 -19.22
C ILE A 118 -18.43 -27.47 -20.11
N VAL A 119 -19.70 -27.12 -20.36
CA VAL A 119 -20.12 -25.95 -21.15
C VAL A 119 -20.58 -24.77 -20.27
N LYS A 120 -21.06 -25.04 -19.05
CA LYS A 120 -21.51 -24.00 -18.11
C LYS A 120 -20.78 -24.12 -16.78
N ARG A 121 -20.23 -22.99 -16.34
CA ARG A 121 -19.39 -22.89 -15.15
C ARG A 121 -19.90 -21.83 -14.19
N ILE A 122 -19.70 -22.06 -12.90
CA ILE A 122 -19.90 -21.01 -11.90
C ILE A 122 -18.80 -19.94 -12.03
N TRP A 123 -19.00 -18.79 -11.38
CA TRP A 123 -18.10 -17.66 -11.50
C TRP A 123 -16.69 -17.97 -10.97
N GLU A 124 -16.59 -18.75 -9.89
CA GLU A 124 -15.33 -19.15 -9.27
C GLU A 124 -14.48 -20.04 -10.19
N GLU A 125 -15.10 -21.00 -10.88
CA GLU A 125 -14.41 -21.81 -11.89
C GLU A 125 -13.88 -20.95 -13.04
N LYS A 126 -14.67 -19.97 -13.51
CA LYS A 126 -14.22 -19.04 -14.55
C LYS A 126 -13.02 -18.23 -14.08
N LYS A 127 -13.04 -17.73 -12.85
CA LYS A 127 -11.91 -16.99 -12.26
C LYS A 127 -10.63 -17.81 -12.17
N VAL A 128 -10.73 -19.08 -11.76
CA VAL A 128 -9.59 -20.00 -11.72
C VAL A 128 -9.03 -20.28 -13.12
N LEU A 129 -9.90 -20.45 -14.12
CA LEU A 129 -9.49 -20.63 -15.51
C LEU A 129 -8.84 -19.37 -16.09
N ASP A 130 -9.39 -18.20 -15.79
CA ASP A 130 -8.82 -16.91 -16.20
C ASP A 130 -7.44 -16.69 -15.59
N ALA A 131 -7.27 -16.99 -14.30
CA ALA A 131 -5.97 -16.98 -13.61
C ALA A 131 -4.96 -17.91 -14.28
N THR A 132 -5.37 -19.16 -14.54
CA THR A 132 -4.55 -20.15 -15.25
C THR A 132 -4.14 -19.67 -16.65
N SER A 133 -5.06 -19.06 -17.40
CA SER A 133 -4.82 -18.52 -18.74
C SER A 133 -3.85 -17.33 -18.69
N LYS A 134 -4.00 -16.42 -17.72
CA LYS A 134 -3.08 -15.30 -17.50
C LYS A 134 -1.66 -15.77 -17.22
N LEU A 135 -1.50 -16.77 -16.36
CA LEU A 135 -0.18 -17.35 -16.03
C LEU A 135 0.49 -17.94 -17.28
N LYS A 136 -0.27 -18.73 -18.07
CA LYS A 136 0.23 -19.29 -19.32
C LYS A 136 0.64 -18.21 -20.34
N LYS A 137 -0.17 -17.17 -20.50
CA LYS A 137 0.15 -16.02 -21.39
C LYS A 137 1.41 -15.29 -20.94
N ALA A 138 1.68 -15.24 -19.65
CA ALA A 138 2.89 -14.67 -19.07
C ALA A 138 4.09 -15.64 -19.07
N GLY A 139 3.99 -16.82 -19.71
CA GLY A 139 5.07 -17.82 -19.76
C GLY A 139 5.33 -18.54 -18.42
N LYS A 140 4.41 -18.44 -17.45
CA LYS A 140 4.54 -19.06 -16.12
C LYS A 140 3.79 -20.39 -16.05
N SER A 141 4.36 -21.35 -15.34
CA SER A 141 3.69 -22.61 -15.02
C SER A 141 2.48 -22.35 -14.10
N PRO A 142 1.26 -22.80 -14.47
CA PRO A 142 0.06 -22.57 -13.67
C PRO A 142 -0.05 -23.61 -12.54
N THR A 143 0.89 -23.58 -11.60
CA THR A 143 0.81 -24.39 -10.39
C THR A 143 -0.34 -23.89 -9.49
N PRO A 144 -0.89 -24.73 -8.60
CA PRO A 144 -1.95 -24.29 -7.69
C PRO A 144 -1.57 -23.06 -6.86
N ASP A 145 -0.34 -23.02 -6.32
CA ASP A 145 0.17 -21.86 -5.57
C ASP A 145 0.26 -20.60 -6.45
N ALA A 146 0.67 -20.75 -7.71
CA ALA A 146 0.69 -19.64 -8.66
C ALA A 146 -0.73 -19.14 -8.93
N VAL A 147 -1.71 -20.04 -9.07
CA VAL A 147 -3.13 -19.67 -9.25
C VAL A 147 -3.63 -18.93 -8.01
N ILE A 148 -3.41 -19.46 -6.80
CA ILE A 148 -3.74 -18.80 -5.53
C ILE A 148 -3.11 -17.40 -5.48
N SER A 149 -1.85 -17.26 -5.88
CA SER A 149 -1.13 -15.99 -5.79
C SER A 149 -1.74 -14.87 -6.65
N VAL A 150 -2.39 -15.20 -7.77
CA VAL A 150 -2.94 -14.23 -8.73
C VAL A 150 -4.45 -13.99 -8.61
N MET A 151 -5.13 -14.70 -7.69
CA MET A 151 -6.56 -14.45 -7.46
C MET A 151 -6.77 -13.10 -6.78
N ASP A 152 -7.81 -12.39 -7.20
CA ASP A 152 -8.16 -11.08 -6.66
C ASP A 152 -8.90 -11.18 -5.29
N PHE A 153 -8.86 -10.12 -4.50
CA PHE A 153 -9.63 -9.99 -3.25
C PHE A 153 -11.13 -10.31 -3.39
N GLY A 154 -11.72 -10.10 -4.56
CA GLY A 154 -13.13 -10.42 -4.81
C GLY A 154 -13.40 -11.92 -4.77
N PHE A 155 -12.46 -12.74 -5.23
CA PHE A 155 -12.53 -14.19 -5.12
C PHE A 155 -12.51 -14.65 -3.66
N TRP A 156 -11.53 -14.16 -2.88
CA TRP A 156 -11.36 -14.54 -1.46
C TRP A 156 -12.57 -14.17 -0.62
N THR A 157 -13.10 -12.96 -0.81
CA THR A 157 -14.32 -12.52 -0.09
C THR A 157 -15.57 -13.28 -0.51
N ASN A 158 -15.67 -13.78 -1.74
CA ASN A 158 -16.81 -14.61 -2.16
C ASN A 158 -16.78 -16.01 -1.52
N LEU A 159 -15.60 -16.53 -1.14
CA LEU A 159 -15.51 -17.78 -0.37
C LEU A 159 -16.11 -17.65 1.04
N LEU A 160 -16.22 -16.42 1.59
CA LEU A 160 -16.86 -16.17 2.88
C LEU A 160 -18.41 -16.29 2.83
N SER A 161 -19.00 -16.44 1.64
CA SER A 161 -20.45 -16.46 1.51
C SER A 161 -21.12 -17.75 2.00
N SER A 162 -22.41 -17.66 2.31
CA SER A 162 -23.27 -18.80 2.67
C SER A 162 -23.27 -19.94 1.64
N LYS A 163 -22.82 -19.67 0.40
CA LYS A 163 -22.57 -20.66 -0.65
C LYS A 163 -21.59 -21.76 -0.22
N TYR A 164 -20.67 -21.44 0.68
CA TYR A 164 -19.64 -22.33 1.21
C TYR A 164 -19.94 -22.78 2.63
N GLU A 165 -21.20 -22.65 3.05
CA GLU A 165 -21.69 -23.11 4.35
C GLU A 165 -22.37 -24.48 4.22
N ASP A 166 -21.99 -25.42 5.08
CA ASP A 166 -22.60 -26.73 5.19
C ASP A 166 -22.53 -27.22 6.64
N ALA A 167 -23.45 -26.72 7.47
CA ALA A 167 -23.55 -27.07 8.88
C ALA A 167 -24.07 -28.50 9.15
N LYS A 168 -24.46 -29.25 8.11
CA LYS A 168 -25.02 -30.62 8.27
C LYS A 168 -23.99 -31.68 7.96
N ALA A 169 -23.42 -31.65 6.75
CA ALA A 169 -22.45 -32.65 6.34
C ALA A 169 -21.01 -32.21 6.62
N PHE A 170 -20.79 -30.97 7.06
CA PHE A 170 -19.47 -30.42 7.35
C PHE A 170 -18.49 -30.58 6.17
N SER A 171 -19.04 -30.53 4.95
CA SER A 171 -18.28 -30.77 3.72
C SER A 171 -17.64 -29.52 3.13
N LEU A 172 -18.08 -28.32 3.55
CA LEU A 172 -17.60 -27.03 3.03
C LEU A 172 -16.83 -26.23 4.08
N LEU A 173 -16.36 -25.03 3.71
CA LEU A 173 -15.52 -24.19 4.55
C LEU A 173 -16.20 -23.80 5.85
N TRP A 174 -17.48 -23.42 5.81
CA TRP A 174 -18.18 -22.90 6.98
C TRP A 174 -19.18 -23.91 7.54
N PRO A 175 -19.33 -24.01 8.87
CA PRO A 175 -18.62 -23.25 9.91
C PRO A 175 -17.21 -23.80 10.26
N ASN A 176 -16.79 -24.91 9.63
CA ASN A 176 -15.59 -25.69 9.98
C ASN A 176 -14.30 -24.87 10.16
N GLN A 177 -14.13 -23.82 9.36
CA GLN A 177 -12.88 -23.05 9.31
C GLN A 177 -12.94 -21.72 10.06
N LEU A 178 -14.06 -21.37 10.71
CA LEU A 178 -14.21 -20.06 11.38
C LEU A 178 -13.13 -19.85 12.47
N ALA A 179 -12.98 -20.80 13.38
CA ALA A 179 -12.02 -20.71 14.47
C ALA A 179 -10.56 -20.80 14.01
N GLN A 180 -10.31 -21.45 12.85
CA GLN A 180 -8.97 -21.60 12.29
C GLN A 180 -8.51 -20.34 11.55
N ILE A 181 -9.42 -19.71 10.80
CA ILE A 181 -9.12 -18.52 9.99
C ILE A 181 -9.24 -17.25 10.83
N PHE A 182 -10.16 -17.19 11.79
CA PHE A 182 -10.44 -16.02 12.62
C PHE A 182 -10.31 -16.32 14.13
N PRO A 183 -9.14 -16.81 14.59
CA PRO A 183 -8.95 -17.21 15.99
C PRO A 183 -9.12 -16.07 17.00
N ASN A 184 -8.98 -14.81 16.57
CA ASN A 184 -9.07 -13.63 17.44
C ASN A 184 -10.35 -12.81 17.20
N ALA A 185 -11.33 -13.33 16.45
CA ALA A 185 -12.61 -12.65 16.29
C ALA A 185 -13.37 -12.61 17.64
N PRO A 186 -14.17 -11.56 17.90
CA PRO A 186 -14.98 -11.49 19.12
C PRO A 186 -15.87 -12.72 19.30
N SER A 187 -16.07 -13.14 20.54
CA SER A 187 -16.96 -14.26 20.86
C SER A 187 -18.37 -14.02 20.32
N GLY A 188 -18.93 -15.03 19.64
CA GLY A 188 -20.26 -14.94 19.02
C GLY A 188 -20.27 -14.35 17.61
N THR A 189 -19.12 -13.97 17.05
CA THR A 189 -19.04 -13.51 15.65
C THR A 189 -19.44 -14.65 14.71
N SER A 190 -20.48 -14.42 13.90
CA SER A 190 -20.96 -15.38 12.91
C SER A 190 -20.21 -15.25 11.57
N ARG A 191 -20.37 -16.26 10.70
CA ARG A 191 -19.91 -16.20 9.30
C ARG A 191 -20.52 -15.02 8.55
N GLU A 192 -21.77 -14.65 8.87
CA GLU A 192 -22.46 -13.52 8.25
C GLU A 192 -21.85 -12.18 8.66
N ASP A 193 -21.51 -12.03 9.95
CA ASP A 193 -20.84 -10.83 10.44
C ASP A 193 -19.48 -10.65 9.76
N ILE A 194 -18.69 -11.73 9.64
CA ILE A 194 -17.41 -11.73 8.93
C ILE A 194 -17.62 -11.35 7.46
N GLU A 195 -18.54 -12.03 6.75
CA GLU A 195 -18.83 -11.73 5.35
C GLU A 195 -19.19 -10.24 5.16
N ASN A 196 -20.05 -9.70 6.02
CA ASN A 196 -20.49 -8.31 5.97
C ASN A 196 -19.32 -7.33 6.17
N GLU A 197 -18.40 -7.58 7.11
CA GLU A 197 -17.22 -6.74 7.30
C GLU A 197 -16.28 -6.78 6.08
N PHE A 198 -16.04 -7.95 5.50
CA PHE A 198 -15.24 -8.06 4.28
C PHE A 198 -15.91 -7.43 3.05
N ILE A 199 -17.25 -7.44 2.96
CA ILE A 199 -17.99 -6.73 1.92
C ILE A 199 -17.77 -5.22 2.03
N LYS A 200 -17.83 -4.64 3.24
CA LYS A 200 -17.56 -3.21 3.46
C LYS A 200 -16.16 -2.83 2.96
N VAL A 201 -15.14 -3.65 3.25
CA VAL A 201 -13.78 -3.42 2.76
C VAL A 201 -13.70 -3.55 1.24
N ARG A 202 -14.36 -4.55 0.65
CA ARG A 202 -14.39 -4.75 -0.80
C ARG A 202 -15.02 -3.56 -1.52
N GLU A 203 -16.10 -2.99 -1.00
CA GLU A 203 -16.73 -1.80 -1.56
C GLU A 203 -15.81 -0.57 -1.49
N LEU A 204 -15.14 -0.36 -0.35
CA LEU A 204 -14.14 0.70 -0.21
C LEU A 204 -12.97 0.51 -1.20
N ARG A 205 -12.47 -0.71 -1.35
CA ARG A 205 -11.42 -1.06 -2.32
C ARG A 205 -11.87 -0.82 -3.76
N ASN A 206 -13.12 -1.17 -4.11
CA ASN A 206 -13.65 -0.94 -5.45
C ASN A 206 -13.68 0.55 -5.80
N ARG A 207 -14.10 1.40 -4.84
CA ARG A 207 -14.07 2.86 -4.99
C ARG A 207 -12.65 3.38 -5.25
N LEU A 208 -11.66 2.82 -4.56
CA LEU A 208 -10.24 3.11 -4.82
C LEU A 208 -9.85 2.76 -6.26
N THR A 209 -10.20 1.56 -6.75
CA THR A 209 -9.85 1.12 -8.11
C THR A 209 -10.56 1.90 -9.21
N HIS A 210 -11.72 2.51 -8.92
CA HIS A 210 -12.45 3.38 -9.85
C HIS A 210 -12.10 4.87 -9.72
N HIS A 211 -11.07 5.18 -8.91
CA HIS A 211 -10.63 6.55 -8.61
C HIS A 211 -11.75 7.46 -8.10
N GLU A 212 -12.64 6.91 -7.27
CA GLU A 212 -13.70 7.64 -6.61
C GLU A 212 -13.20 8.32 -5.32
N ALA A 213 -14.01 9.22 -4.78
CA ALA A 213 -13.74 9.84 -3.49
C ALA A 213 -13.98 8.81 -2.37
N ILE A 214 -12.93 8.32 -1.71
CA ILE A 214 -13.04 7.23 -0.70
C ILE A 214 -13.57 7.72 0.66
N TRP A 215 -13.56 9.03 0.89
CA TRP A 215 -14.11 9.69 2.07
C TRP A 215 -15.62 10.01 1.96
N LYS A 216 -16.25 9.71 0.82
CA LYS A 216 -17.68 9.98 0.57
C LYS A 216 -18.55 8.88 1.19
N PHE A 217 -19.28 9.17 2.26
CA PHE A 217 -20.17 8.20 2.89
C PHE A 217 -21.60 8.70 2.90
N PHE A 218 -22.52 7.80 3.25
CA PHE A 218 -23.95 8.04 3.31
C PHE A 218 -24.48 7.51 4.65
N TYR A 219 -25.53 8.12 5.18
CA TYR A 219 -26.23 7.57 6.33
C TYR A 219 -26.99 6.31 5.92
N ASP A 220 -27.26 5.43 6.86
CA ASP A 220 -28.04 4.23 6.57
C ASP A 220 -29.54 4.54 6.52
N ASP A 221 -30.26 3.81 5.67
CA ASP A 221 -31.70 3.79 5.58
C ASP A 221 -32.32 2.98 6.73
N LEU A 222 -33.65 2.89 6.77
CA LEU A 222 -34.39 2.12 7.78
C LEU A 222 -34.08 0.62 7.77
N LYS A 223 -33.38 0.12 6.74
CA LYS A 223 -32.96 -1.28 6.58
C LYS A 223 -31.46 -1.47 6.84
N GLY A 224 -30.77 -0.44 7.33
CA GLY A 224 -29.33 -0.49 7.62
C GLY A 224 -28.45 -0.49 6.37
N LYS A 225 -28.95 -0.01 5.23
CA LYS A 225 -28.19 0.10 3.97
C LYS A 225 -27.86 1.55 3.67
N PRO A 226 -26.74 1.87 2.99
CA PRO A 226 -26.41 3.24 2.63
C PRO A 226 -27.52 3.93 1.82
N ASP A 227 -28.09 4.99 2.38
CA ASP A 227 -29.04 5.88 1.70
C ASP A 227 -28.29 6.87 0.81
N TYR A 228 -28.20 6.53 -0.48
CA TYR A 228 -27.52 7.37 -1.47
C TYR A 228 -28.14 8.77 -1.65
N SER A 229 -29.35 9.01 -1.12
CA SER A 229 -29.97 10.34 -1.09
C SER A 229 -29.52 11.20 0.09
N ASN A 230 -28.91 10.60 1.12
CA ASN A 230 -28.50 11.25 2.36
C ASN A 230 -26.98 11.14 2.62
N PRO A 231 -26.14 11.91 1.90
CA PRO A 231 -24.70 11.87 2.08
C PRO A 231 -24.25 12.53 3.38
N VAL A 232 -23.13 12.06 3.92
CA VAL A 232 -22.44 12.69 5.05
C VAL A 232 -21.68 13.92 4.55
N TYR A 233 -21.87 15.04 5.24
CA TYR A 233 -21.27 16.34 4.90
C TYR A 233 -20.16 16.74 5.87
N GLY A 234 -19.16 17.45 5.36
CA GLY A 234 -18.10 18.10 6.11
C GLY A 234 -16.82 17.26 6.22
N SER A 235 -15.68 17.92 6.10
CA SER A 235 -14.35 17.30 6.11
C SER A 235 -14.07 16.48 7.37
N ASN A 236 -14.47 16.97 8.55
CA ASN A 236 -14.22 16.27 9.80
C ASN A 236 -15.00 14.94 9.87
N ALA A 237 -16.31 14.97 9.56
CA ALA A 237 -17.13 13.77 9.55
C ALA A 237 -16.66 12.75 8.51
N SER A 238 -16.30 13.22 7.30
CA SER A 238 -15.74 12.36 6.25
C SER A 238 -14.42 11.70 6.67
N CYS A 239 -13.50 12.44 7.30
CA CYS A 239 -12.25 11.87 7.81
C CYS A 239 -12.49 10.87 8.94
N SER A 240 -13.37 11.17 9.90
CA SER A 240 -13.67 10.27 11.01
C SER A 240 -14.29 8.94 10.55
N LEU A 241 -15.22 8.99 9.59
CA LEU A 241 -15.81 7.76 9.03
C LEU A 241 -14.80 6.96 8.21
N LEU A 242 -13.98 7.64 7.39
CA LEU A 242 -12.93 6.97 6.63
C LEU A 242 -11.92 6.30 7.57
N LEU A 243 -11.55 6.97 8.66
CA LEU A 243 -10.68 6.40 9.69
C LEU A 243 -11.34 5.19 10.38
N LYS A 244 -12.65 5.25 10.69
CA LYS A 244 -13.39 4.10 11.23
C LYS A 244 -13.33 2.88 10.30
N HIS A 245 -13.52 3.08 8.99
CA HIS A 245 -13.37 1.99 8.02
C HIS A 245 -11.94 1.46 7.95
N TYR A 246 -10.94 2.33 8.10
CA TYR A 246 -9.54 1.94 8.15
C TYR A 246 -9.23 1.10 9.40
N GLU A 247 -9.71 1.49 10.58
CA GLU A 247 -9.60 0.66 11.78
C GLU A 247 -10.28 -0.70 11.58
N GLY A 248 -11.44 -0.73 10.92
CA GLY A 248 -12.12 -1.99 10.59
C GLY A 248 -11.24 -2.93 9.75
N ILE A 249 -10.45 -2.40 8.80
CA ILE A 249 -9.47 -3.20 8.05
C ILE A 249 -8.40 -3.77 8.98
N LEU A 250 -7.86 -2.96 9.89
CA LEU A 250 -6.84 -3.41 10.86
C LEU A 250 -7.39 -4.46 11.82
N GLU A 251 -8.63 -4.30 12.27
CA GLU A 251 -9.31 -5.28 13.12
C GLU A 251 -9.52 -6.61 12.38
N LEU A 252 -9.89 -6.60 11.10
CA LEU A 252 -9.99 -7.83 10.33
C LEU A 252 -8.63 -8.54 10.17
N ILE A 253 -7.53 -7.79 10.03
CA ILE A 253 -6.17 -8.36 10.09
C ILE A 253 -5.94 -9.00 11.46
N ARG A 254 -6.30 -8.29 12.54
CA ARG A 254 -6.18 -8.77 13.93
C ARG A 254 -6.92 -10.08 14.15
N TRP A 255 -8.16 -10.17 13.66
CA TRP A 255 -9.02 -11.35 13.79
C TRP A 255 -8.33 -12.60 13.25
N MET A 256 -7.56 -12.46 12.16
CA MET A 256 -6.80 -13.54 11.54
C MET A 256 -5.41 -13.74 12.17
N SER A 257 -4.67 -12.65 12.46
CA SER A 257 -3.32 -12.72 13.01
C SER A 257 -2.92 -11.42 13.73
N ILE A 258 -2.74 -11.52 15.05
CA ILE A 258 -2.21 -10.43 15.88
C ILE A 258 -0.78 -10.09 15.46
N GLU A 259 0.07 -11.09 15.24
CA GLU A 259 1.46 -10.90 14.79
C GLU A 259 1.55 -10.10 13.49
N ARG A 260 0.63 -10.36 12.55
CA ARG A 260 0.61 -9.67 11.26
C ARG A 260 0.23 -8.19 11.42
N LEU A 261 -0.75 -7.89 12.28
CA LEU A 261 -1.10 -6.51 12.61
C LEU A 261 0.06 -5.82 13.34
N ASP A 262 0.65 -6.46 14.34
CA ASP A 262 1.76 -5.90 15.11
C ASP A 262 2.95 -5.59 14.20
N GLY A 263 3.29 -6.48 13.28
CA GLY A 263 4.32 -6.23 12.26
C GLY A 263 3.97 -5.03 11.36
N PHE A 264 2.72 -4.90 10.94
CA PHE A 264 2.27 -3.78 10.11
C PHE A 264 2.40 -2.43 10.83
N ILE A 265 1.98 -2.37 12.11
CA ILE A 265 2.06 -1.17 12.94
C ILE A 265 3.51 -0.87 13.36
N LYS A 266 4.29 -1.88 13.73
CA LYS A 266 5.71 -1.74 14.10
C LYS A 266 6.53 -1.11 12.98
N HIS A 267 6.19 -1.41 11.73
CA HIS A 267 6.82 -0.81 10.55
C HIS A 267 6.15 0.49 10.09
N GLU A 268 5.31 1.10 10.94
CA GLU A 268 4.72 2.43 10.74
C GLU A 268 3.91 2.54 9.43
N SER A 269 3.40 1.40 8.93
CA SER A 269 2.74 1.32 7.62
C SER A 269 1.37 2.00 7.59
N ASP A 270 0.81 2.32 8.75
CA ASP A 270 -0.46 3.01 8.92
C ASP A 270 -0.36 4.54 9.06
N LEU A 271 0.81 5.04 9.46
CA LEU A 271 1.00 6.45 9.83
C LEU A 271 0.68 7.41 8.68
N ARG A 272 1.09 7.05 7.46
CA ARG A 272 0.80 7.83 6.24
C ARG A 272 -0.70 8.03 6.04
N PHE A 273 -1.48 6.97 6.22
CA PHE A 273 -2.93 7.04 6.07
C PHE A 273 -3.55 7.89 7.18
N ARG A 274 -3.19 7.67 8.44
CA ARG A 274 -3.70 8.44 9.58
C ARG A 274 -3.38 9.93 9.47
N SER A 275 -2.16 10.26 9.03
CA SER A 275 -1.74 11.63 8.81
C SER A 275 -2.59 12.32 7.74
N LEU A 276 -2.79 11.67 6.60
CA LEU A 276 -3.59 12.21 5.49
C LEU A 276 -5.08 12.25 5.83
N CYS A 277 -5.59 11.25 6.55
CA CYS A 277 -6.98 11.12 6.97
C CYS A 277 -7.28 11.96 8.21
N SER A 278 -6.88 13.23 8.16
CA SER A 278 -7.09 14.21 9.22
C SER A 278 -7.40 15.57 8.63
N LEU A 279 -7.96 16.47 9.44
CA LEU A 279 -8.22 17.84 9.00
C LEU A 279 -6.92 18.56 8.59
N ASN A 280 -5.82 18.32 9.31
CA ASN A 280 -4.50 18.85 8.96
C ASN A 280 -3.95 18.23 7.68
N GLY A 281 -4.20 16.95 7.45
CA GLY A 281 -3.88 16.25 6.21
C GLY A 281 -4.57 16.91 5.02
N LEU A 282 -5.86 17.21 5.12
CA LEU A 282 -6.58 17.98 4.08
C LEU A 282 -6.03 19.40 3.94
N HIS A 283 -5.85 20.13 5.05
CA HIS A 283 -5.32 21.50 5.05
C HIS A 283 -3.93 21.58 4.42
N SER A 284 -3.10 20.54 4.51
CA SER A 284 -1.79 20.52 3.85
C SER A 284 -1.87 20.67 2.32
N PHE A 285 -3.02 20.37 1.72
CA PHE A 285 -3.29 20.57 0.30
C PHE A 285 -4.06 21.86 0.02
N ILE A 286 -5.12 22.14 0.79
CA ILE A 286 -6.09 23.20 0.44
C ILE A 286 -5.86 24.54 1.12
N ALA A 287 -5.27 24.54 2.32
CA ALA A 287 -5.12 25.72 3.17
C ALA A 287 -3.98 25.52 4.19
N PRO A 288 -2.71 25.40 3.75
CA PRO A 288 -1.59 25.05 4.63
C PRO A 288 -1.41 26.02 5.80
N GLU A 289 -1.85 27.27 5.62
CA GLU A 289 -1.84 28.31 6.65
C GLU A 289 -2.71 28.03 7.87
N LYS A 290 -3.69 27.13 7.77
CA LYS A 290 -4.50 26.69 8.91
C LYS A 290 -3.77 25.70 9.84
N ILE A 291 -2.59 25.21 9.45
CA ILE A 291 -1.78 24.33 10.27
C ILE A 291 -1.08 25.17 11.35
N SER A 292 -1.43 24.91 12.61
CA SER A 292 -0.97 25.70 13.76
C SER A 292 0.53 25.59 14.02
N GLN A 293 1.12 24.41 13.79
CA GLN A 293 2.55 24.18 14.02
C GLN A 293 3.37 24.70 12.85
N THR A 294 4.19 25.72 13.10
CA THR A 294 5.03 26.35 12.08
C THR A 294 6.50 26.45 12.50
N ILE A 295 7.40 26.20 11.54
CA ILE A 295 8.85 26.37 11.68
C ILE A 295 9.34 27.30 10.56
N HIS A 296 10.09 28.34 10.95
CA HIS A 296 10.68 29.30 10.00
C HIS A 296 12.07 28.83 9.59
N THR A 297 12.41 28.96 8.30
CA THR A 297 13.69 28.48 7.74
C THR A 297 14.93 29.14 8.36
N GLY A 298 14.82 30.36 8.89
CA GLY A 298 15.95 31.06 9.54
C GLY A 298 16.32 30.56 10.95
N LYS A 299 15.76 29.44 11.41
CA LYS A 299 15.92 28.96 12.80
C LYS A 299 17.02 27.92 13.00
N GLY A 300 17.80 27.59 11.97
CA GLY A 300 18.97 26.70 12.03
C GLY A 300 18.72 25.38 12.78
N GLY A 301 19.74 24.91 13.52
CA GLY A 301 19.68 23.66 14.28
C GLY A 301 18.60 23.58 15.38
N TRP A 302 18.13 24.71 15.92
CA TRP A 302 16.99 24.73 16.86
C TRP A 302 15.67 24.43 16.15
N GLY A 303 15.49 24.96 14.93
CA GLY A 303 14.35 24.65 14.06
C GLY A 303 14.27 23.16 13.77
N ILE A 304 15.40 22.51 13.47
CA ILE A 304 15.46 21.06 13.22
C ILE A 304 15.10 20.25 14.47
N ARG A 305 15.63 20.61 15.66
CA ARG A 305 15.26 19.91 16.91
C ARG A 305 13.76 20.02 17.20
N LYS A 306 13.19 21.21 16.98
CA LYS A 306 11.75 21.44 17.14
C LYS A 306 10.95 20.62 16.13
N LEU A 307 11.41 20.52 14.88
CA LEU A 307 10.81 19.69 13.83
C LEU A 307 10.76 18.22 14.26
N LEU A 308 11.92 17.64 14.62
CA LEU A 308 12.02 16.25 15.05
C LEU A 308 11.10 15.94 16.24
N LYS A 309 11.13 16.77 17.29
CA LYS A 309 10.27 16.59 18.48
C LYS A 309 8.78 16.62 18.15
N LYS A 310 8.39 17.39 17.13
CA LYS A 310 6.99 17.54 16.72
C LYS A 310 6.55 16.41 15.79
N LEU A 311 7.44 15.94 14.90
CA LEU A 311 7.22 14.75 14.09
C LEU A 311 7.11 13.48 14.96
N ASP A 312 7.93 13.36 16.01
CA ASP A 312 7.84 12.26 16.98
C ASP A 312 6.50 12.19 17.71
N LYS A 313 5.78 13.31 17.79
CA LYS A 313 4.43 13.39 18.36
C LYS A 313 3.33 13.12 17.33
N GLY A 314 3.68 12.81 16.08
CA GLY A 314 2.73 12.67 14.98
C GLY A 314 2.10 13.98 14.52
N GLU A 315 2.64 15.13 14.94
CA GLU A 315 2.07 16.43 14.58
C GLU A 315 2.41 16.81 13.13
N THR A 316 1.46 17.45 12.45
CA THR A 316 1.69 18.04 11.13
C THR A 316 2.26 19.44 11.27
N ILE A 317 3.35 19.73 10.56
CA ILE A 317 4.15 20.93 10.71
C ILE A 317 4.31 21.60 9.35
N ARG A 318 4.11 22.91 9.33
CA ARG A 318 4.33 23.77 8.18
C ARG A 318 5.70 24.44 8.25
N ILE A 319 6.50 24.34 7.19
CA ILE A 319 7.77 25.06 7.04
C ILE A 319 7.52 26.32 6.21
N VAL A 320 7.96 27.47 6.70
CA VAL A 320 7.68 28.78 6.10
C VAL A 320 8.93 29.65 5.94
N ASN A 321 8.92 30.50 4.91
CA ASN A 321 9.86 31.61 4.72
C ASN A 321 9.11 32.94 4.56
N LYS A 322 9.83 34.01 4.19
CA LYS A 322 9.25 35.34 3.94
C LYS A 322 8.22 35.35 2.79
N ALA A 323 8.31 34.40 1.86
CA ALA A 323 7.40 34.26 0.72
C ALA A 323 6.16 33.40 1.01
N GLY A 324 6.09 32.74 2.17
CA GLY A 324 4.94 31.95 2.61
C GLY A 324 5.28 30.50 2.97
N SER A 325 4.32 29.59 2.76
CA SER A 325 4.52 28.14 2.96
C SER A 325 5.53 27.61 1.95
N ILE A 326 6.54 26.90 2.41
CA ILE A 326 7.44 26.13 1.54
C ILE A 326 6.92 24.69 1.42
N CYS A 327 6.70 24.03 2.55
CA CYS A 327 6.21 22.65 2.59
C CYS A 327 5.48 22.35 3.88
N THR A 328 4.68 21.28 3.87
CA THR A 328 4.09 20.69 5.06
C THR A 328 4.65 19.29 5.22
N MET A 329 5.07 18.94 6.45
CA MET A 329 5.58 17.63 6.81
C MET A 329 4.73 17.05 7.93
N SER A 330 4.49 15.75 7.87
CA SER A 330 3.83 15.00 8.93
C SER A 330 4.66 13.75 9.23
N ASN A 331 4.27 12.97 10.23
CA ASN A 331 4.91 11.67 10.47
C ASN A 331 4.42 10.66 9.43
N ASP A 332 4.88 10.82 8.18
CA ASP A 332 4.27 10.21 7.01
C ASP A 332 5.25 9.39 6.16
N PHE A 333 6.56 9.49 6.41
CA PHE A 333 7.60 8.76 5.66
C PHE A 333 8.87 8.38 6.44
N HIS A 334 8.94 8.61 7.75
CA HIS A 334 10.09 8.14 8.51
C HIS A 334 9.90 6.66 8.80
N ARG A 335 10.67 5.76 8.16
CA ARG A 335 10.98 4.47 8.78
C ARG A 335 11.89 4.80 9.96
N ARG A 336 11.44 4.62 11.20
CA ARG A 336 12.40 4.51 12.30
C ARG A 336 13.27 3.30 12.04
N GLN A 337 14.59 3.48 11.97
CA GLN A 337 15.49 2.35 12.19
C GLN A 337 15.28 1.93 13.65
N THR A 338 14.54 0.83 13.85
CA THR A 338 14.44 0.20 15.17
C THR A 338 15.83 -0.28 15.55
N VAL A 339 16.42 0.36 16.56
CA VAL A 339 17.55 -0.21 17.29
C VAL A 339 17.01 -1.48 17.98
N ASP A 340 17.66 -2.61 17.80
CA ASP A 340 17.26 -3.84 18.49
C ASP A 340 17.47 -3.70 20.01
N ASP A 341 16.82 -4.55 20.80
CA ASP A 341 16.95 -4.57 22.27
C ASP A 341 18.36 -5.01 22.75
N ARG A 342 19.33 -5.14 21.83
CA ARG A 342 20.75 -5.41 22.10
C ARG A 342 21.66 -4.22 21.76
N GLY A 343 21.10 -3.10 21.27
CA GLY A 343 21.87 -1.91 20.91
C GLY A 343 22.82 -2.10 19.74
N ILE A 344 22.60 -3.11 18.88
CA ILE A 344 23.43 -3.36 17.71
C ILE A 344 22.69 -2.77 16.49
N LEU A 345 23.11 -1.58 16.07
CA LEU A 345 22.84 -1.11 14.71
C LEU A 345 23.28 -2.21 13.74
N ASP A 346 22.39 -2.59 12.82
CA ASP A 346 22.75 -3.34 11.63
C ASP A 346 24.01 -2.69 11.01
N ASN A 347 25.11 -3.44 11.03
CA ASN A 347 26.48 -2.91 11.14
C ASN A 347 26.98 -2.13 9.91
N THR A 348 26.17 -1.88 8.90
CA THR A 348 26.61 -1.20 7.67
C THR A 348 26.95 0.28 7.89
N ILE A 349 26.29 0.98 8.83
CA ILE A 349 26.60 2.39 9.16
C ILE A 349 27.54 2.48 10.38
N SER A 350 27.40 1.55 11.34
CA SER A 350 28.27 1.48 12.52
C SER A 350 29.71 1.14 12.15
N ASP A 351 29.93 0.24 11.18
CA ASP A 351 31.28 -0.07 10.69
C ASP A 351 31.86 1.10 9.88
N MET A 352 31.06 1.82 9.09
CA MET A 352 31.52 3.06 8.42
C MET A 352 31.96 4.15 9.42
N LEU A 353 31.28 4.26 10.57
CA LEU A 353 31.63 5.22 11.62
C LEU A 353 32.77 4.74 12.53
N LYS A 354 32.96 3.44 12.72
CA LYS A 354 34.03 2.86 13.55
C LYS A 354 35.38 2.78 12.83
N THR A 355 35.41 2.58 11.52
CA THR A 355 36.67 2.57 10.76
C THR A 355 37.29 3.97 10.59
N GLY A 356 36.57 5.04 10.93
CA GLY A 356 37.06 6.42 10.85
C GLY A 356 37.65 7.02 12.13
N LEU A 357 37.58 6.33 13.28
CA LEU A 357 37.85 6.94 14.59
C LEU A 357 38.97 6.30 15.42
N SER A 358 39.80 5.43 14.86
CA SER A 358 40.88 4.76 15.61
C SER A 358 42.26 4.83 14.94
N SER A 359 42.72 6.03 14.62
CA SER A 359 44.11 6.44 14.86
C SER A 359 44.30 7.86 14.33
N PHE A 360 44.79 8.77 15.17
CA PHE A 360 45.94 9.62 14.87
C PHE A 360 46.10 10.61 16.05
N ARG A 361 47.08 10.29 16.90
CA ARG A 361 47.59 11.17 17.96
C ARG A 361 48.26 12.39 17.32
N SER A 362 48.11 13.54 17.97
CA SER A 362 48.74 14.80 17.59
C SER A 362 50.26 14.68 17.46
N LYS A 363 50.81 15.20 16.36
CA LYS A 363 52.14 15.80 16.29
C LYS A 363 52.06 17.00 15.36
N ARG A 364 52.29 18.22 15.89
CA ARG A 364 52.90 19.27 15.07
C ARG A 364 54.35 18.82 14.82
N PRO A 365 54.87 18.95 13.60
CA PRO A 365 55.69 20.14 13.34
C PRO A 365 55.69 20.65 11.87
N ASP A 366 55.88 21.96 11.75
CA ASP A 366 56.68 22.71 10.76
C ASP A 366 56.13 23.14 9.38
N ASP A 367 56.64 24.32 9.02
CA ASP A 367 56.26 25.27 7.99
C ASP A 367 56.46 24.83 6.52
N LYS A 368 55.75 25.55 5.64
CA LYS A 368 56.16 25.99 4.28
C LYS A 368 55.67 25.32 2.99
N THR A 369 54.59 24.55 2.97
CA THR A 369 54.01 24.11 1.65
C THR A 369 52.49 24.19 1.50
N ILE A 370 51.80 24.93 2.38
CA ILE A 370 50.34 25.16 2.27
C ILE A 370 50.01 26.64 1.99
N TYR A 371 51.02 27.50 1.84
CA TYR A 371 50.83 28.95 1.74
C TYR A 371 50.62 29.52 0.32
N GLU A 372 50.67 28.70 -0.75
CA GLU A 372 50.53 29.22 -2.14
C GLU A 372 49.43 28.63 -3.03
N ALA A 373 48.65 27.64 -2.58
CA ALA A 373 47.60 27.04 -3.45
C ALA A 373 46.19 27.67 -3.31
N PHE A 374 45.98 28.66 -2.45
CA PHE A 374 44.64 29.24 -2.22
C PHE A 374 44.60 30.77 -2.24
N LYS A 375 45.47 31.38 -3.04
CA LYS A 375 45.49 32.82 -3.28
C LYS A 375 44.90 33.16 -4.66
N THR A 376 43.61 32.85 -4.88
CA THR A 376 42.75 33.57 -5.85
C THR A 376 41.28 33.16 -5.73
N SER A 377 40.42 34.18 -5.59
CA SER A 377 38.94 34.19 -5.67
C SER A 377 38.13 33.50 -4.57
N SER A 378 37.81 34.28 -3.53
CA SER A 378 36.48 34.40 -2.91
C SER A 378 35.61 33.12 -2.83
N LEU A 379 35.91 32.24 -1.89
CA LEU A 379 34.93 31.39 -1.20
C LEU A 379 35.53 30.86 0.10
N ASN A 380 36.25 31.74 0.80
CA ASN A 380 36.44 31.56 2.23
C ASN A 380 35.09 31.86 2.83
N GLN A 381 34.25 30.84 3.01
CA GLN A 381 33.66 30.54 4.30
C GLN A 381 32.70 29.30 4.19
N MET A 382 33.21 28.06 4.29
CA MET A 382 32.47 26.90 4.81
C MET A 382 33.31 26.16 5.88
N LYS A 383 32.70 25.79 7.01
CA LYS A 383 33.25 24.88 8.02
C LYS A 383 32.39 23.63 7.96
N GLU A 384 33.00 22.47 7.83
CA GLU A 384 32.31 21.19 7.84
C GLU A 384 31.66 20.97 9.22
N VAL A 385 30.34 20.84 9.27
CA VAL A 385 29.57 20.61 10.51
C VAL A 385 28.68 19.39 10.30
N GLY A 386 29.22 18.21 10.59
CA GLY A 386 28.48 17.02 11.05
C GLY A 386 27.69 16.23 9.99
N ASP A 387 28.02 14.95 9.90
CA ASP A 387 27.43 13.92 9.04
C ASP A 387 25.89 13.82 9.09
N ARG A 388 25.17 14.49 8.19
CA ARG A 388 23.71 14.33 8.04
C ARG A 388 23.29 14.22 6.58
N VAL A 389 23.12 12.98 6.14
CA VAL A 389 22.49 12.61 4.86
C VAL A 389 20.97 12.57 5.05
N VAL A 390 20.21 13.18 4.15
CA VAL A 390 18.74 13.14 4.14
C VAL A 390 18.26 12.39 2.90
N SER A 391 17.33 11.45 3.07
CA SER A 391 16.73 10.69 1.95
C SER A 391 15.39 11.30 1.51
N TRP A 392 15.19 11.39 0.20
CA TRP A 392 13.97 11.94 -0.40
C TRP A 392 13.69 11.23 -1.73
N ASN A 393 12.54 10.58 -1.89
CA ASN A 393 12.10 9.96 -3.15
C ASN A 393 13.18 9.13 -3.90
N ASN A 394 13.83 8.17 -3.22
CA ASN A 394 14.92 7.33 -3.75
C ASN A 394 16.24 8.07 -4.07
N TYR A 395 16.39 9.33 -3.65
CA TYR A 395 17.63 10.10 -3.75
C TYR A 395 18.25 10.33 -2.37
N CYS A 396 19.58 10.41 -2.35
CA CYS A 396 20.36 10.92 -1.23
C CYS A 396 20.75 12.36 -1.50
N ALA A 397 20.57 13.23 -0.52
CA ALA A 397 21.11 14.57 -0.54
C ALA A 397 22.03 14.80 0.65
N GLU A 398 23.15 15.46 0.38
CA GLU A 398 24.03 16.05 1.37
C GLU A 398 23.55 17.48 1.65
N VAL A 399 23.54 17.84 2.93
CA VAL A 399 23.12 19.16 3.40
C VAL A 399 24.36 20.00 3.62
N LEU A 400 24.54 21.02 2.80
CA LEU A 400 25.64 21.97 2.95
C LEU A 400 25.10 23.27 3.53
N GLU A 401 25.72 23.78 4.59
CA GLU A 401 25.39 25.07 5.19
C GLU A 401 26.59 26.01 5.00
N ASP A 402 26.38 27.13 4.31
CA ASP A 402 27.41 28.16 4.22
C ASP A 402 27.50 28.99 5.51
N LYS A 403 28.55 29.80 5.67
CA LYS A 403 28.72 30.58 6.91
C LYS A 403 27.73 31.74 7.05
N ASP A 404 26.92 32.02 6.04
CA ASP A 404 25.78 32.95 6.11
C ASP A 404 24.47 32.21 6.48
N GLY A 405 24.53 30.91 6.73
CA GLY A 405 23.40 30.08 7.17
C GLY A 405 22.47 29.66 6.02
N VAL A 406 22.93 29.77 4.77
CA VAL A 406 22.17 29.28 3.60
C VAL A 406 22.41 27.79 3.46
N VAL A 407 21.32 27.03 3.53
CA VAL A 407 21.35 25.57 3.39
C VAL A 407 21.09 25.17 1.94
N THR A 408 22.06 24.49 1.33
CA THR A 408 22.00 23.95 -0.03
C THR A 408 21.93 22.43 0.02
N LEU A 409 20.96 21.84 -0.68
CA LEU A 409 20.83 20.39 -0.82
C LEU A 409 21.55 19.93 -2.07
N LYS A 410 22.65 19.19 -1.89
CA LYS A 410 23.41 18.60 -2.99
C LYS A 410 22.97 17.14 -3.16
N VAL A 411 22.33 16.81 -4.28
CA VAL A 411 21.94 15.43 -4.57
C VAL A 411 23.19 14.62 -4.91
N ILE A 412 23.48 13.59 -4.11
CA ILE A 412 24.71 12.77 -4.18
C ILE A 412 24.50 11.41 -4.85
N GLY A 413 23.26 11.03 -5.18
CA GLY A 413 22.99 9.80 -5.94
C GLY A 413 21.55 9.32 -5.85
N ARG A 414 21.25 8.27 -6.62
CA ARG A 414 19.96 7.55 -6.63
C ARG A 414 20.19 6.11 -6.18
N TYR A 415 19.32 5.58 -5.34
CA TYR A 415 19.32 4.15 -5.02
C TYR A 415 18.64 3.37 -6.14
N VAL A 416 19.30 2.32 -6.61
CA VAL A 416 18.71 1.31 -7.49
C VAL A 416 18.85 -0.04 -6.80
N THR A 417 17.75 -0.78 -6.71
CA THR A 417 17.76 -2.16 -6.23
C THR A 417 18.05 -3.08 -7.41
N ASN A 418 18.98 -4.02 -7.26
CA ASN A 418 19.16 -5.07 -8.25
C ASN A 418 18.04 -6.13 -8.14
N GLU A 419 18.05 -7.10 -9.05
CA GLU A 419 17.04 -8.16 -9.14
C GLU A 419 16.94 -9.03 -7.87
N ASP A 420 17.97 -9.03 -7.03
CA ASP A 420 18.01 -9.74 -5.75
C ASP A 420 17.57 -8.87 -4.55
N GLY A 421 17.10 -7.64 -4.79
CA GLY A 421 16.60 -6.75 -3.74
C GLY A 421 17.68 -6.02 -2.92
N ASN A 422 18.96 -6.13 -3.32
CA ASN A 422 20.05 -5.42 -2.67
C ASN A 422 20.14 -3.97 -3.17
N VAL A 423 20.30 -3.03 -2.24
CA VAL A 423 20.41 -1.60 -2.52
C VAL A 423 21.82 -1.27 -3.00
N ILE A 424 21.96 -0.88 -4.27
CA ILE A 424 23.24 -0.45 -4.83
C ILE A 424 23.29 1.09 -4.85
N ARG A 425 24.39 1.65 -4.32
CA ARG A 425 24.70 3.09 -4.41
C ARG A 425 25.25 3.37 -5.80
N ASN A 426 24.50 4.08 -6.64
CA ASN A 426 25.03 4.51 -7.94
C ASN A 426 25.77 5.86 -7.74
N ASN A 427 27.09 5.80 -7.54
CA ASN A 427 27.93 7.01 -7.54
C ASN A 427 28.01 7.54 -8.97
N MET A 428 27.62 8.80 -9.19
CA MET A 428 27.69 9.46 -10.50
C MET A 428 29.12 9.88 -10.91
N ASP A 429 30.14 9.08 -10.59
CA ASP A 429 31.55 9.41 -10.90
C ASP A 429 32.02 8.89 -12.27
N GLY A 430 31.11 8.40 -13.12
CA GLY A 430 31.45 7.76 -14.40
C GLY A 430 31.07 8.50 -15.68
N ILE A 431 30.31 9.61 -15.62
CA ILE A 431 29.93 10.35 -16.84
C ILE A 431 30.85 11.55 -17.00
N LYS A 432 31.78 11.45 -17.95
CA LYS A 432 32.63 12.57 -18.38
C LYS A 432 31.76 13.79 -18.66
N SER A 433 32.12 14.87 -17.97
CA SER A 433 31.59 16.21 -18.13
C SER A 433 31.49 16.62 -19.59
N THR A 434 30.27 16.66 -20.12
CA THR A 434 29.93 17.57 -21.21
C THR A 434 28.59 18.21 -20.87
N GLY A 435 28.68 19.36 -20.17
CA GLY A 435 27.61 20.35 -20.14
C GLY A 435 26.52 20.20 -19.08
N LEU A 436 26.86 20.24 -17.79
CA LEU A 436 25.89 20.62 -16.75
C LEU A 436 26.48 21.74 -15.89
N LYS A 437 26.03 22.98 -16.17
CA LYS A 437 26.24 24.16 -15.32
C LYS A 437 25.62 23.90 -13.95
N SER A 438 26.22 24.44 -12.90
CA SER A 438 25.64 24.54 -11.55
C SER A 438 24.15 24.91 -11.62
N LEU A 439 23.24 24.00 -11.23
CA LEU A 439 21.83 24.32 -11.13
C LEU A 439 21.58 25.06 -9.81
N SER A 440 21.58 26.39 -9.85
CA SER A 440 20.85 27.20 -8.88
C SER A 440 19.37 27.12 -9.25
N MET A 441 18.62 26.16 -8.68
CA MET A 441 17.18 26.07 -8.96
C MET A 441 16.41 27.10 -8.14
N THR A 442 15.82 28.06 -8.85
CA THR A 442 14.74 28.88 -8.29
C THR A 442 13.46 28.04 -8.37
N VAL A 443 12.64 28.04 -7.33
CA VAL A 443 11.47 27.16 -7.08
C VAL A 443 10.38 27.15 -8.19
N LYS A 444 10.55 27.90 -9.29
CA LYS A 444 9.62 27.97 -10.42
C LYS A 444 9.62 26.73 -11.33
N ASP A 445 10.60 25.84 -11.25
CA ASP A 445 10.72 24.69 -12.18
C ASP A 445 10.09 23.37 -11.67
N LEU A 446 9.34 23.41 -10.57
CA LEU A 446 8.56 22.26 -10.07
C LEU A 446 7.27 22.04 -10.89
N SER A 447 7.42 21.78 -12.19
CA SER A 447 6.33 21.29 -13.03
C SER A 447 6.44 19.78 -13.23
N ILE A 448 5.47 19.07 -12.61
CA ILE A 448 4.79 17.86 -13.08
C ILE A 448 5.62 16.89 -13.94
N ASN A 449 5.97 15.73 -13.38
CA ASN A 449 6.23 14.53 -14.18
C ASN A 449 5.17 13.47 -13.88
N TRP A 450 4.38 13.17 -14.91
CA TRP A 450 3.46 12.04 -14.98
C TRP A 450 4.27 10.75 -15.11
N TYR A 451 3.98 9.74 -14.30
CA TYR A 451 4.35 8.37 -14.66
C TYR A 451 3.33 7.88 -15.68
N GLN A 452 3.72 7.89 -16.94
CA GLN A 452 3.09 7.14 -18.02
C GLN A 452 3.54 5.68 -17.83
N THR A 453 2.64 4.82 -17.39
CA THR A 453 2.83 3.36 -17.44
C THR A 453 2.41 2.90 -18.83
N ASP A 454 3.36 2.51 -19.66
CA ASP A 454 3.08 1.79 -20.90
C ASP A 454 2.61 0.35 -20.59
N TYR A 455 1.77 -0.14 -21.50
CA TYR A 455 0.99 -1.38 -21.46
C TYR A 455 1.78 -2.68 -21.28
#